data_AF-A0A3Q3K6S8-F1
#
_entry.id   AF-A0A3Q3K6S8-F1
#
_cell.length_a   1.000
_cell.length_b   1.000
_cell.length_c   1.000
_cell.angle_alpha   90.00
_cell.angle_beta   90.00
_cell.angle_gamma   90.00
#
_symmetry.space_group_name_H-M   'P 1'
#
loop_
_entity.id
_entity.type
_entity.pdbx_description
1 polymer ?
#
loop_
_entity_poly.entity_id
_entity_poly.type
_entity_poly.pdbx_seq_one_letter_code
_entity_poly.pdbx_strand_id
1 'polypeptide(L)'
;MPLVQLYSTPALLLVMLSCPLWQVSQALPVMTKGPMTDSCVVYARSLLQNITDALTQKNLFSGINCMEQSVTLNMKTNTASVCAPKESCLTNIGKDLQHYYKFLAAQPNSASLLGPTMFSLRELMENCFMWSVPRDLASEQAAAESQSTYDERLNLCKVLKGFYVRTITINRVIGYLNSGKHTS
;
A
#
# COMPACT_ATOMS: atom_id res chain seq x y z
N MET A 1 -66.11 23.30 24.43
CA MET A 1 -65.28 22.16 23.98
C MET A 1 -64.51 22.62 22.75
N PRO A 2 -63.19 22.86 22.81
CA PRO A 2 -62.43 23.27 21.64
C PRO A 2 -62.11 22.07 20.77
N LEU A 3 -62.25 22.27 19.46
CA LEU A 3 -61.99 21.32 18.39
C LEU A 3 -60.48 21.34 18.12
N VAL A 4 -59.79 20.24 18.44
CA VAL A 4 -58.34 20.10 18.20
C VAL A 4 -58.14 19.86 16.69
N GLN A 5 -57.59 20.85 15.99
CA GLN A 5 -57.09 20.65 14.63
C GLN A 5 -55.79 19.83 14.69
N LEU A 6 -55.84 18.56 14.26
CA LEU A 6 -54.64 17.81 13.92
C LEU A 6 -54.08 18.36 12.60
N TYR A 7 -53.07 19.23 12.69
CA TYR A 7 -52.21 19.56 11.56
C TYR A 7 -51.36 18.33 11.23
N SER A 8 -51.75 17.62 10.17
CA SER A 8 -50.94 16.57 9.56
C SER A 8 -49.84 17.24 8.74
N THR A 9 -48.61 17.25 9.26
CA THR A 9 -47.42 17.73 8.55
C THR A 9 -46.91 16.64 7.60
N PRO A 10 -47.08 16.76 6.27
CA PRO A 10 -46.59 15.76 5.31
C PRO A 10 -45.05 15.76 5.21
N ALA A 11 -44.37 16.72 5.84
CA ALA A 11 -42.91 16.85 5.81
C ALA A 11 -42.18 15.74 6.60
N LEU A 12 -42.80 15.17 7.64
CA LEU A 12 -42.17 14.13 8.48
C LEU A 12 -42.09 12.76 7.80
N LEU A 13 -43.00 12.47 6.86
CA LEU A 13 -42.97 11.22 6.10
C LEU A 13 -41.92 11.21 4.97
N LEU A 14 -41.50 12.39 4.50
CA LEU A 14 -40.49 12.51 3.44
C LEU A 14 -39.05 12.31 3.95
N VAL A 15 -38.78 12.57 5.23
CA VAL A 15 -37.44 12.39 5.83
C VAL A 15 -37.08 10.90 5.98
N MET A 16 -38.06 10.01 6.08
CA MET A 16 -37.82 8.56 6.18
C MET A 16 -37.48 7.91 4.83
N LEU A 17 -37.77 8.56 3.69
CA LEU A 17 -37.43 8.06 2.35
C LEU A 17 -36.06 8.55 1.84
N SER A 18 -35.41 9.49 2.52
CA SER A 18 -34.14 10.09 2.09
C SER A 18 -32.90 9.50 2.75
N CYS A 19 -33.02 8.42 3.55
CA CYS A 19 -31.84 7.63 3.86
C CYS A 19 -31.42 6.92 2.57
N PRO A 20 -30.30 7.29 1.90
CA PRO A 20 -29.75 6.36 0.94
C PRO A 20 -29.56 5.07 1.72
N LEU A 21 -29.94 3.93 1.14
CA LEU A 21 -29.47 2.65 1.65
C LEU A 21 -27.97 2.84 1.84
N TRP A 22 -27.50 2.92 3.09
CA TRP A 22 -26.12 2.64 3.37
C TRP A 22 -25.98 1.23 2.83
N GLN A 23 -25.42 1.12 1.62
CA GLN A 23 -24.75 -0.08 1.19
C GLN A 23 -23.67 -0.25 2.25
N VAL A 24 -24.04 -0.94 3.33
CA VAL A 24 -23.11 -1.65 4.17
C VAL A 24 -22.41 -2.52 3.16
N SER A 25 -21.21 -2.09 2.75
CA SER A 25 -20.30 -2.89 1.96
C SER A 25 -20.05 -4.12 2.81
N GLN A 26 -20.88 -5.14 2.64
CA GLN A 26 -20.67 -6.43 3.27
C GLN A 26 -19.42 -6.97 2.61
N ALA A 27 -18.29 -6.77 3.27
CA ALA A 27 -17.04 -7.38 2.92
C ALA A 27 -17.20 -8.88 3.21
N LEU A 28 -17.80 -9.61 2.27
CA LEU A 28 -17.85 -11.07 2.29
C LEU A 28 -16.42 -11.61 2.17
N PRO A 29 -15.94 -12.44 3.12
CA PRO A 29 -14.60 -12.98 3.08
C PRO A 29 -14.39 -13.67 1.75
N VAL A 30 -13.51 -13.07 0.93
CA VAL A 30 -13.23 -13.60 -0.39
C VAL A 30 -12.32 -14.81 -0.21
N MET A 31 -12.86 -15.98 -0.55
CA MET A 31 -12.11 -17.23 -0.64
C MET A 31 -11.15 -17.14 -1.82
N THR A 32 -9.97 -16.59 -1.61
CA THR A 32 -8.88 -16.71 -2.58
C THR A 32 -8.29 -18.10 -2.50
N LYS A 33 -8.36 -18.86 -3.59
CA LYS A 33 -7.51 -20.03 -3.83
C LYS A 33 -6.07 -19.56 -4.06
N GLY A 34 -5.36 -19.19 -2.99
CA GLY A 34 -4.00 -18.66 -3.06
C GLY A 34 -3.25 -18.67 -1.71
N PRO A 35 -1.92 -18.50 -1.73
CA PRO A 35 -1.01 -18.76 -0.61
C PRO A 35 -1.01 -17.66 0.47
N MET A 36 -2.13 -16.96 0.69
CA MET A 36 -2.20 -15.90 1.70
C MET A 36 -2.15 -16.49 3.11
N THR A 37 -0.94 -16.72 3.62
CA THR A 37 -0.64 -17.34 4.90
C THR A 37 -0.37 -16.28 5.96
N ASP A 38 -0.30 -16.72 7.23
CA ASP A 38 0.16 -15.86 8.32
C ASP A 38 1.54 -15.25 8.05
N SER A 39 2.42 -15.98 7.36
CA SER A 39 3.73 -15.47 6.91
C SER A 39 3.58 -14.25 5.99
N CYS A 40 2.57 -14.21 5.11
CA CYS A 40 2.33 -13.05 4.26
C CYS A 40 1.93 -11.80 5.05
N VAL A 41 1.22 -11.96 6.17
CA VAL A 41 0.95 -10.85 7.09
C VAL A 41 2.26 -10.35 7.71
N VAL A 42 3.15 -11.26 8.11
CA VAL A 42 4.47 -10.91 8.66
C VAL A 42 5.33 -10.18 7.65
N TYR A 43 5.44 -10.68 6.42
CA TYR A 43 6.21 -10.04 5.35
C TYR A 43 5.68 -8.65 5.00
N ALA A 44 4.35 -8.50 4.92
CA ALA A 44 3.72 -7.21 4.63
C ALA A 44 3.99 -6.17 5.72
N ARG A 45 3.93 -6.58 6.99
CA ARG A 45 4.23 -5.71 8.13
C ARG A 45 5.72 -5.35 8.18
N SER A 46 6.59 -6.31 7.93
CA SER A 46 8.05 -6.08 7.85
C SER A 46 8.38 -5.04 6.77
N LEU A 47 7.78 -5.16 5.58
CA LEU A 47 7.95 -4.17 4.52
C LEU A 47 7.45 -2.78 4.95
N LEU A 48 6.28 -2.69 5.59
CA LEU A 48 5.76 -1.41 6.07
C LEU A 48 6.70 -0.75 7.09
N GLN A 49 7.21 -1.54 8.03
CA GLN A 49 8.14 -1.06 9.05
C GLN A 49 9.44 -0.57 8.40
N ASN A 50 10.05 -1.36 7.53
CA ASN A 50 11.32 -1.00 6.89
C ASN A 50 11.21 0.25 6.01
N ILE A 51 10.08 0.44 5.30
CA ILE A 51 9.81 1.68 4.55
C ILE A 51 9.69 2.86 5.51
N THR A 52 8.99 2.68 6.64
CA THR A 52 8.83 3.72 7.66
C THR A 52 10.18 4.14 8.22
N ASP A 53 11.00 3.15 8.58
CA ASP A 53 12.34 3.40 9.11
C ASP A 53 13.20 4.12 8.07
N ALA A 54 13.19 3.66 6.82
CA ALA A 54 13.90 4.31 5.72
C ALA A 54 13.47 5.78 5.53
N LEU A 55 12.18 6.10 5.62
CA LEU A 55 11.68 7.48 5.52
C LEU A 55 12.14 8.40 6.66
N THR A 56 12.58 7.83 7.78
CA THR A 56 13.09 8.58 8.94
C THR A 56 14.62 8.63 9.01
N GLN A 57 15.32 7.94 8.10
CA GLN A 57 16.77 7.89 8.07
C GLN A 57 17.39 9.24 7.71
N LYS A 58 18.16 9.81 8.66
CA LYS A 58 18.80 11.13 8.52
C LYS A 58 19.90 11.16 7.46
N ASN A 59 20.61 10.05 7.26
CA ASN A 59 21.66 9.89 6.25
C ASN A 59 21.10 9.88 4.82
N LEU A 60 19.94 9.24 4.57
CA LEU A 60 19.31 9.25 3.24
C LEU A 60 18.76 10.62 2.85
N PHE A 61 18.13 11.31 3.79
CA PHE A 61 17.33 12.50 3.51
C PHE A 61 17.83 13.74 4.24
N SER A 62 19.15 13.86 4.46
CA SER A 62 19.73 15.04 5.12
C SER A 62 19.31 16.34 4.41
N GLY A 63 18.69 17.25 5.16
CA GLY A 63 18.13 18.51 4.64
C GLY A 63 16.76 18.37 3.95
N ILE A 64 16.12 17.20 3.99
CA ILE A 64 14.81 16.92 3.40
C ILE A 64 13.90 16.33 4.48
N ASN A 65 12.84 17.05 4.86
CA ASN A 65 11.80 16.48 5.71
C ASN A 65 10.80 15.69 4.86
N CYS A 66 10.99 14.37 4.74
CA CYS A 66 10.13 13.52 3.94
C CYS A 66 8.67 13.52 4.37
N MET A 67 8.38 13.77 5.64
CA MET A 67 7.00 13.79 6.12
C MET A 67 6.22 15.00 5.57
N GLU A 68 6.90 16.09 5.25
CA GLU A 68 6.30 17.31 4.68
C GLU A 68 6.21 17.29 3.15
N GLN A 69 6.92 16.37 2.48
CA GLN A 69 6.93 16.33 1.02
C GLN A 69 5.65 15.76 0.43
N SER A 70 5.34 16.16 -0.81
CA SER A 70 4.27 15.54 -1.60
C SER A 70 4.54 14.04 -1.84
N VAL A 71 3.50 13.30 -2.19
CA VAL A 71 3.59 11.87 -2.49
C VAL A 71 3.69 11.65 -4.00
N THR A 72 4.60 10.80 -4.45
CA THR A 72 4.62 10.30 -5.83
C THR A 72 4.13 8.85 -5.86
N LEU A 73 2.91 8.63 -6.36
CA LEU A 73 2.32 7.30 -6.47
C LEU A 73 2.53 6.70 -7.86
N ASN A 74 2.66 5.38 -7.93
CA ASN A 74 2.46 4.67 -9.19
C ASN A 74 1.00 4.80 -9.63
N MET A 75 0.77 5.44 -10.77
CA MET A 75 -0.57 5.61 -11.37
C MET A 75 -0.85 4.60 -12.49
N LYS A 76 0.10 3.71 -12.80
CA LYS A 76 -0.09 2.65 -13.81
C LYS A 76 -0.99 1.51 -13.31
N THR A 77 -1.35 1.52 -12.04
CA THR A 77 -2.21 0.53 -11.39
C THR A 77 -3.44 1.22 -10.81
N ASN A 78 -4.52 0.45 -10.67
CA ASN A 78 -5.76 0.92 -10.09
C ASN A 78 -5.91 0.48 -8.63
N THR A 79 -4.80 0.24 -7.93
CA THR A 79 -4.80 -0.24 -6.53
C THR A 79 -5.60 0.67 -5.60
N ALA A 80 -5.62 1.99 -5.85
CA ALA A 80 -6.40 2.94 -5.04
C ALA A 80 -7.91 2.82 -5.24
N SER A 81 -8.37 2.47 -6.45
CA SER A 81 -9.79 2.49 -6.83
C SER A 81 -10.42 1.10 -6.91
N VAL A 82 -9.62 0.05 -7.09
CA VAL A 82 -10.09 -1.33 -7.39
C VAL A 82 -9.85 -2.30 -6.23
N CYS A 83 -9.09 -1.94 -5.19
CA CYS A 83 -8.80 -2.85 -4.08
C CYS A 83 -9.94 -3.01 -3.07
N ALA A 84 -11.07 -3.53 -3.57
CA ALA A 84 -11.79 -4.56 -2.85
C ALA A 84 -11.03 -5.89 -3.06
N PRO A 85 -10.95 -6.79 -2.05
CA PRO A 85 -10.16 -8.01 -2.10
C PRO A 85 -10.71 -8.99 -3.15
N LYS A 86 -10.31 -8.82 -4.42
CA LYS A 86 -10.63 -9.63 -5.60
C LYS A 86 -9.34 -9.92 -6.37
N GLU A 87 -9.35 -10.88 -7.29
CA GLU A 87 -8.15 -11.25 -8.09
C GLU A 87 -7.50 -10.05 -8.79
N SER A 88 -8.31 -9.14 -9.34
CA SER A 88 -7.83 -7.92 -9.97
C SER A 88 -7.05 -7.00 -9.02
N CYS A 89 -7.40 -6.96 -7.73
CA CYS A 89 -6.63 -6.22 -6.72
C CYS A 89 -5.26 -6.86 -6.50
N LEU A 90 -5.20 -8.19 -6.36
CA LEU A 90 -3.92 -8.91 -6.16
C LEU A 90 -2.98 -8.72 -7.36
N THR A 91 -3.50 -8.76 -8.59
CA THR A 91 -2.70 -8.46 -9.79
C THR A 91 -2.15 -7.03 -9.77
N ASN A 92 -2.96 -6.04 -9.36
CA ASN A 92 -2.51 -4.65 -9.26
C ASN A 92 -1.46 -4.45 -8.17
N ILE A 93 -1.63 -5.10 -7.01
CA ILE A 93 -0.63 -5.10 -5.94
C ILE A 93 0.69 -5.70 -6.44
N GLY A 94 0.62 -6.86 -7.12
CA GLY A 94 1.80 -7.48 -7.71
C GLY A 94 2.54 -6.52 -8.65
N LYS A 95 1.81 -5.77 -9.49
CA LYS A 95 2.38 -4.72 -10.39
C LYS A 95 3.00 -3.55 -9.63
N ASP A 96 2.38 -3.10 -8.54
CA ASP A 96 2.95 -2.05 -7.69
C ASP A 96 4.28 -2.51 -7.08
N LEU A 97 4.33 -3.72 -6.51
CA LEU A 97 5.53 -4.23 -5.84
C LEU A 97 6.74 -4.29 -6.77
N GLN A 98 6.60 -4.81 -7.99
CA GLN A 98 7.71 -4.80 -8.97
C GLN A 98 8.03 -3.40 -9.51
N HIS A 99 7.05 -2.49 -9.62
CA HIS A 99 7.36 -1.10 -9.97
C HIS A 99 8.28 -0.47 -8.93
N TYR A 100 7.93 -0.60 -7.64
CA TYR A 100 8.76 -0.07 -6.55
C TYR A 100 10.10 -0.82 -6.45
N TYR A 101 10.12 -2.14 -6.64
CA TYR A 101 11.37 -2.90 -6.65
C TYR A 101 12.34 -2.37 -7.71
N LYS A 102 11.88 -2.20 -8.96
CA LYS A 102 12.70 -1.67 -10.05
C LYS A 102 13.21 -0.26 -9.75
N PHE A 103 12.35 0.59 -9.19
CA PHE A 103 12.74 1.95 -8.82
C PHE A 103 13.82 1.97 -7.73
N LEU A 104 13.66 1.14 -6.68
CA LEU A 104 14.59 1.08 -5.55
C LEU A 104 15.91 0.41 -5.93
N ALA A 105 15.88 -0.63 -6.77
CA ALA A 105 17.09 -1.30 -7.27
C ALA A 105 17.96 -0.35 -8.11
N ALA A 106 17.35 0.58 -8.85
CA ALA A 106 18.05 1.58 -9.64
C ALA A 106 18.66 2.73 -8.82
N GLN A 107 18.42 2.80 -7.50
CA GLN A 107 18.99 3.86 -6.66
C GLN A 107 20.48 3.63 -6.41
N PRO A 108 21.30 4.69 -6.41
CA PRO A 108 22.69 4.58 -5.99
C PRO A 108 22.76 4.13 -4.53
N ASN A 109 23.68 3.21 -4.22
CA ASN A 109 23.86 2.67 -2.86
C ASN A 109 22.59 2.00 -2.26
N SER A 110 21.69 1.49 -3.11
CA SER A 110 20.45 0.83 -2.68
C SER A 110 20.70 -0.34 -1.71
N ALA A 111 21.79 -1.08 -1.90
CA ALA A 111 22.16 -2.19 -1.03
C ALA A 111 22.51 -1.75 0.40
N SER A 112 23.25 -0.65 0.57
CA SER A 112 23.69 -0.18 1.89
C SER A 112 22.66 0.69 2.61
N LEU A 113 21.88 1.50 1.87
CA LEU A 113 20.92 2.45 2.45
C LEU A 113 19.49 1.92 2.51
N LEU A 114 19.09 1.09 1.54
CA LEU A 114 17.73 0.55 1.43
C LEU A 114 17.70 -0.97 1.63
N GLY A 115 18.80 -1.58 2.08
CA GLY A 115 18.95 -3.03 2.24
C GLY A 115 17.77 -3.73 2.94
N PRO A 116 17.34 -3.29 4.14
CA PRO A 116 16.19 -3.88 4.83
C PRO A 116 14.88 -3.75 4.04
N THR A 117 14.64 -2.61 3.39
CA THR A 117 13.45 -2.38 2.56
C THR A 117 13.47 -3.28 1.33
N MET A 118 14.61 -3.40 0.65
CA MET A 118 14.80 -4.26 -0.52
C MET A 118 14.64 -5.73 -0.17
N PHE A 119 15.16 -6.16 0.97
CA PHE A 119 15.04 -7.52 1.47
C PHE A 119 13.58 -7.88 1.77
N SER A 120 12.90 -7.08 2.60
CA SER A 120 11.49 -7.32 2.94
C SER A 120 10.54 -7.23 1.73
N LEU A 121 10.85 -6.38 0.76
CA LEU A 121 10.11 -6.31 -0.50
C LEU A 121 10.26 -7.61 -1.31
N ARG A 122 11.49 -8.12 -1.44
CA ARG A 122 11.76 -9.39 -2.13
C ARG A 122 11.03 -10.55 -1.45
N GLU A 123 11.14 -10.65 -0.12
CA GLU A 123 10.46 -11.69 0.66
C GLU A 123 8.94 -11.69 0.42
N LEU A 124 8.32 -10.50 0.42
CA LEU A 124 6.88 -10.39 0.15
C LEU A 124 6.55 -10.82 -1.29
N MET A 125 7.33 -10.38 -2.27
CA MET A 125 7.10 -10.68 -3.69
C MET A 125 7.25 -12.17 -4.00
N GLU A 126 8.32 -12.80 -3.51
CA GLU A 126 8.64 -14.20 -3.78
C GLU A 126 7.67 -15.14 -3.04
N ASN A 127 7.38 -14.89 -1.76
CA ASN A 127 6.59 -15.81 -0.94
C ASN A 127 5.08 -15.61 -1.06
N CYS A 128 4.59 -14.41 -1.40
CA CYS A 128 3.14 -14.12 -1.37
C CYS A 128 2.54 -13.81 -2.75
N PHE A 129 3.36 -13.41 -3.71
CA PHE A 129 2.91 -13.08 -5.07
C PHE A 129 3.55 -13.97 -6.14
N MET A 130 4.33 -14.99 -5.73
CA MET A 130 5.01 -15.96 -6.61
C MET A 130 5.83 -15.28 -7.70
N TRP A 131 6.39 -14.11 -7.39
CA TRP A 131 7.20 -13.33 -8.32
C TRP A 131 8.67 -13.63 -8.09
N SER A 132 9.33 -14.25 -9.07
CA SER A 132 10.79 -14.38 -9.02
C SER A 132 11.45 -13.05 -9.35
N VAL A 133 12.15 -12.47 -8.38
CA VAL A 133 12.91 -11.24 -8.59
C VAL A 133 14.23 -11.60 -9.29
N PRO A 134 14.53 -11.04 -10.47
CA PRO A 134 15.80 -11.31 -11.16
C PRO A 134 16.98 -11.03 -10.24
N ARG A 135 17.88 -12.01 -10.05
CA ARG A 135 19.11 -11.85 -9.26
C ARG A 135 20.07 -10.83 -9.91
N ASP A 136 19.93 -10.63 -11.21
CA ASP A 136 20.89 -9.93 -12.06
C ASP A 136 20.80 -8.39 -11.98
N LEU A 137 19.78 -7.85 -11.31
CA LEU A 137 19.68 -6.41 -11.03
C LEU A 137 20.55 -5.97 -9.83
N ALA A 138 21.19 -6.92 -9.15
CA ALA A 138 22.23 -6.66 -8.16
C ALA A 138 23.65 -6.65 -8.79
N SER A 139 23.75 -6.53 -10.12
CA SER A 139 25.03 -6.52 -10.82
C SER A 139 25.83 -5.25 -10.49
N GLU A 140 27.06 -5.50 -10.07
CA GLU A 140 28.12 -4.59 -9.72
C GLU A 140 28.31 -3.47 -10.76
N GLN A 141 27.76 -2.30 -10.50
CA GLN A 141 28.56 -1.11 -10.70
C GLN A 141 29.22 -0.82 -9.36
N ALA A 142 30.56 -0.85 -9.34
CA ALA A 142 31.31 0.02 -8.46
C ALA A 142 30.91 1.45 -8.82
N ALA A 143 29.74 1.87 -8.34
CA ALA A 143 29.38 3.27 -8.33
C ALA A 143 30.50 3.90 -7.52
N ALA A 144 31.28 4.76 -8.16
CA ALA A 144 32.08 5.73 -7.43
C ALA A 144 31.21 6.25 -6.28
N GLU A 145 31.81 6.58 -5.13
CA GLU A 145 31.17 7.16 -3.96
C GLU A 145 30.52 8.55 -4.23
N SER A 146 30.00 8.77 -5.43
CA SER A 146 29.08 9.80 -5.84
C SER A 146 27.88 9.80 -4.89
N GLN A 147 27.96 10.71 -3.94
CA GLN A 147 26.86 11.06 -3.07
C GLN A 147 25.65 11.49 -3.92
N SER A 148 24.48 10.93 -3.64
CA SER A 148 23.26 11.28 -4.38
C SER A 148 22.95 12.77 -4.25
N THR A 149 22.57 13.39 -5.36
CA THR A 149 22.22 14.81 -5.43
C THR A 149 21.00 15.12 -4.56
N TYR A 150 20.75 16.41 -4.29
CA TYR A 150 19.55 16.81 -3.55
C TYR A 150 18.25 16.37 -4.26
N ASP A 151 18.16 16.58 -5.57
CA ASP A 151 16.95 16.28 -6.34
C ASP A 151 16.68 14.78 -6.45
N GLU A 152 17.73 13.95 -6.57
CA GLU A 152 17.60 12.50 -6.51
C GLU A 152 17.08 12.02 -5.16
N ARG A 153 17.66 12.54 -4.06
CA ARG A 153 17.20 12.22 -2.69
C ARG A 153 15.76 12.68 -2.47
N LEU A 154 15.40 13.86 -2.98
CA LEU A 154 14.03 14.38 -2.91
C LEU A 154 13.06 13.52 -3.72
N ASN A 155 13.45 13.07 -4.91
CA ASN A 155 12.64 12.16 -5.71
C ASN A 155 12.45 10.81 -5.03
N LEU A 156 13.53 10.19 -4.54
CA LEU A 156 13.47 8.96 -3.75
C LEU A 156 12.53 9.11 -2.56
N CYS A 157 12.66 10.19 -1.81
CA CYS A 157 11.80 10.53 -0.67
C CYS A 157 10.31 10.55 -1.06
N LYS A 158 9.94 11.26 -2.13
CA LYS A 158 8.55 11.36 -2.60
C LYS A 158 8.00 10.01 -3.07
N VAL A 159 8.81 9.22 -3.77
CA VAL A 159 8.43 7.89 -4.25
C VAL A 159 8.30 6.90 -3.10
N LEU A 160 9.22 6.90 -2.14
CA LEU A 160 9.19 6.04 -0.96
C LEU A 160 7.99 6.37 -0.06
N LYS A 161 7.61 7.65 0.04
CA LYS A 161 6.37 8.06 0.70
C LYS A 161 5.13 7.54 -0.04
N GLY A 162 5.18 7.51 -1.37
CA GLY A 162 4.13 6.86 -2.17
C GLY A 162 4.05 5.37 -1.93
N PHE A 163 5.22 4.74 -1.83
CA PHE A 163 5.30 3.32 -1.53
C PHE A 163 4.72 3.01 -0.15
N TYR A 164 5.04 3.80 0.87
CA TYR A 164 4.45 3.70 2.20
C TYR A 164 2.92 3.68 2.16
N VAL A 165 2.29 4.64 1.46
CA VAL A 165 0.84 4.71 1.30
C VAL A 165 0.27 3.46 0.61
N ARG A 166 0.95 2.97 -0.43
CA ARG A 166 0.56 1.73 -1.12
C ARG A 166 0.68 0.52 -0.19
N THR A 167 1.77 0.43 0.57
CA THR A 167 2.04 -0.67 1.51
C THR A 167 1.02 -0.75 2.65
N ILE A 168 0.48 0.38 3.11
CA ILE A 168 -0.67 0.38 4.04
C ILE A 168 -1.87 -0.34 3.41
N THR A 169 -2.19 -0.01 2.16
CA THR A 169 -3.31 -0.64 1.44
C THR A 169 -3.06 -2.13 1.24
N ILE A 170 -1.83 -2.50 0.86
CA ILE A 170 -1.40 -3.90 0.75
C ILE A 170 -1.62 -4.63 2.08
N ASN A 171 -1.10 -4.11 3.19
CA ASN A 171 -1.27 -4.71 4.52
C ASN A 171 -2.74 -4.96 4.87
N ARG A 172 -3.64 -4.01 4.55
CA ARG A 172 -5.09 -4.18 4.77
C ARG A 172 -5.66 -5.33 3.94
N VAL A 173 -5.33 -5.40 2.65
CA VAL A 173 -5.81 -6.47 1.76
C VAL A 173 -5.29 -7.84 2.22
N ILE A 174 -3.99 -7.93 2.54
CA ILE A 174 -3.37 -9.16 3.04
C ILE A 174 -4.04 -9.61 4.34
N GLY A 175 -4.23 -8.69 5.29
CA GLY A 175 -4.89 -8.98 6.56
C GLY A 175 -6.32 -9.48 6.37
N TYR A 176 -7.08 -8.87 5.46
CA TYR A 176 -8.45 -9.27 5.15
C TYR A 176 -8.53 -10.68 4.56
N LEU A 177 -7.65 -11.00 3.61
CA LEU A 177 -7.59 -12.33 2.99
C LEU A 177 -7.16 -13.39 4.01
N ASN A 178 -6.26 -13.04 4.94
CA ASN A 178 -5.83 -13.95 6.00
C ASN A 178 -6.97 -14.23 7.01
N SER A 179 -7.72 -13.20 7.42
CA SER A 179 -8.83 -13.39 8.38
C SER A 179 -9.98 -14.21 7.80
N GLY A 180 -10.20 -14.14 6.48
CA GLY A 180 -11.20 -14.97 5.79
C GLY A 180 -10.96 -16.48 5.90
N LYS A 181 -9.72 -16.92 6.17
CA LYS A 181 -9.40 -18.35 6.39
C LYS A 181 -9.91 -18.90 7.72
N HIS A 182 -10.03 -18.06 8.75
CA HIS A 182 -10.48 -18.49 10.09
C HIS A 182 -12.00 -18.50 10.23
N THR A 183 -12.73 -18.00 9.22
CA THR A 183 -14.19 -17.86 9.22
C THR A 183 -14.89 -18.89 8.33
N SER A 184 -14.23 -19.99 7.97
CA SER A 184 -14.79 -21.09 7.15
C SER A 184 -14.56 -22.45 7.76
#